data_AF-A0A7Y8SVV3-F1
#
_entry.id   AF-A0A7Y8SVV3-F1
#
_cell.length_a   1.000
_cell.length_b   1.000
_cell.length_c   1.000
_cell.angle_alpha   90.00
_cell.angle_beta   90.00
_cell.angle_gamma   90.00
#
_symmetry.space_group_name_H-M   'P 1'
#
loop_
_entity.id
_entity.type
_entity.pdbx_description
1 polymer ?
#
loop_
_entity_poly.entity_id
_entity_poly.type
_entity_poly.pdbx_seq_one_letter_code
_entity_poly.pdbx_strand_id
1 'polypeptide(L)'
;MSEKIYVFKVFERFWHWSQAALIITLLLTGFEVHGSYQLFGFEDAVNTHTIAAWTLVGLWVFAIFWHFTTGEWKQYIPTLQKVDAMFKYYLTGIFTHAPHPFKATTLKKHNPLQRLAYLGVMLFIGPLIWFTGWFYIFYDKWTDWGWDQYLSLEWVAFFHTVAAFMMLLFLIAHVYLTTAGHTVTSHIKAMITGWEEVD
;
A
#
# COMPACT_ATOMS: atom_id res chain seq x y z
N MET A 1 -15.54 25.33 16.65
CA MET A 1 -16.15 24.96 15.36
C MET A 1 -15.09 24.18 14.61
N SER A 2 -15.35 22.93 14.23
CA SER A 2 -14.35 22.16 13.47
C SER A 2 -14.19 22.77 12.08
N GLU A 3 -12.95 23.12 11.73
CA GLU A 3 -12.61 23.63 10.41
C GLU A 3 -12.50 22.44 9.44
N LYS A 4 -13.01 22.58 8.22
CA LYS A 4 -12.91 21.53 7.20
C LYS A 4 -11.90 21.96 6.14
N ILE A 5 -10.86 21.17 5.97
CA ILE A 5 -9.85 21.39 4.93
C ILE A 5 -10.00 20.32 3.84
N TYR A 6 -9.92 20.75 2.57
CA TYR A 6 -9.93 19.84 1.44
C TYR A 6 -8.51 19.31 1.21
N VAL A 7 -8.28 18.04 1.57
CA VAL A 7 -6.94 17.44 1.64
C VAL A 7 -6.71 16.47 0.48
N PHE A 8 -7.67 15.60 0.20
CA PHE A 8 -7.53 14.57 -0.84
C PHE A 8 -8.34 14.93 -2.08
N LYS A 9 -7.67 15.10 -3.21
CA LYS A 9 -8.29 15.39 -4.52
C LYS A 9 -9.05 14.16 -5.03
N VAL A 10 -10.00 14.38 -5.94
CA VAL A 10 -10.85 13.31 -6.50
C VAL A 10 -10.02 12.17 -7.09
N PHE A 11 -8.99 12.51 -7.88
CA PHE A 11 -8.11 11.51 -8.48
C PHE A 11 -7.35 10.70 -7.42
N GLU A 12 -6.82 11.33 -6.37
CA GLU A 12 -6.11 10.63 -5.30
C GLU A 12 -7.00 9.59 -4.62
N ARG A 13 -8.27 9.94 -4.37
CA ARG A 13 -9.24 9.03 -3.76
C ARG A 13 -9.57 7.87 -4.70
N PHE A 14 -9.85 8.17 -5.98
CA PHE A 14 -10.10 7.13 -6.98
C PHE A 14 -8.92 6.17 -7.09
N TRP A 15 -7.72 6.70 -7.29
CA TRP A 15 -6.48 5.91 -7.37
C TRP A 15 -6.28 5.05 -6.13
N HIS A 16 -6.42 5.63 -4.94
CA HIS A 16 -6.26 4.91 -3.69
C HIS A 16 -7.24 3.72 -3.57
N TRP A 17 -8.54 3.96 -3.79
CA TRP A 17 -9.55 2.90 -3.66
C TRP A 17 -9.43 1.82 -4.74
N SER A 18 -9.10 2.20 -5.98
CA SER A 18 -8.79 1.24 -7.04
C SER A 18 -7.56 0.40 -6.69
N GLN A 19 -6.49 1.02 -6.18
CA GLN A 19 -5.29 0.30 -5.75
C GLN A 19 -5.58 -0.63 -4.58
N ALA A 20 -6.34 -0.19 -3.58
CA ALA A 20 -6.72 -1.00 -2.44
C ALA A 20 -7.53 -2.24 -2.87
N ALA A 21 -8.52 -2.05 -3.76
CA ALA A 21 -9.30 -3.15 -4.30
C ALA A 21 -8.42 -4.18 -5.04
N LEU A 22 -7.50 -3.72 -5.90
CA LEU A 22 -6.58 -4.58 -6.63
C LEU A 22 -5.62 -5.35 -5.71
N ILE A 23 -5.06 -4.70 -4.70
CA ILE A 23 -4.17 -5.35 -3.71
C ILE A 23 -4.94 -6.43 -2.94
N ILE A 24 -6.18 -6.16 -2.54
CA ILE A 24 -7.03 -7.16 -1.87
C ILE A 24 -7.32 -8.34 -2.80
N THR A 25 -7.66 -8.09 -4.07
CA THR A 25 -7.86 -9.14 -5.07
C THR A 25 -6.60 -9.99 -5.27
N LEU A 26 -5.42 -9.35 -5.34
CA LEU A 26 -4.13 -10.05 -5.46
C LEU A 26 -3.84 -10.92 -4.23
N LEU A 27 -4.11 -10.43 -3.01
CA LEU A 27 -3.96 -11.23 -1.79
C LEU A 27 -4.91 -12.43 -1.82
N LEU A 28 -6.20 -12.21 -2.11
CA LEU A 28 -7.20 -13.27 -2.15
C LEU A 28 -6.85 -14.35 -3.19
N THR A 29 -6.52 -13.96 -4.40
CA THR A 29 -6.13 -14.93 -5.43
C THR A 29 -4.79 -15.60 -5.10
N GLY A 30 -3.83 -14.88 -4.50
CA GLY A 30 -2.54 -15.44 -4.09
C GLY A 30 -2.67 -16.53 -3.02
N PHE A 31 -3.51 -16.34 -2.00
CA PHE A 31 -3.78 -17.36 -0.99
C PHE A 31 -4.40 -18.63 -1.58
N GLU A 32 -5.28 -18.48 -2.58
CA GLU A 32 -5.89 -19.61 -3.28
C GLU A 32 -4.89 -20.35 -4.18
N VAL A 33 -4.02 -19.62 -4.91
CA VAL A 33 -2.92 -20.22 -5.69
C VAL A 33 -1.98 -21.03 -4.78
N HIS A 34 -1.78 -20.60 -3.54
CA HIS A 34 -1.03 -21.35 -2.51
C HIS A 34 -1.82 -22.50 -1.86
N GLY A 35 -3.09 -22.72 -2.23
CA GLY A 35 -3.92 -23.80 -1.72
C GLY A 35 -4.47 -23.59 -0.31
N SER A 36 -4.51 -22.35 0.18
CA SER A 36 -5.05 -22.04 1.53
C SER A 36 -6.55 -22.26 1.63
N TYR A 37 -7.27 -22.11 0.51
CA TYR A 37 -8.69 -22.36 0.35
C TYR A 37 -9.01 -22.55 -1.13
N GLN A 38 -10.26 -22.89 -1.45
CA GLN A 38 -10.78 -23.00 -2.81
C GLN A 38 -12.07 -22.20 -2.93
N LEU A 39 -12.07 -21.17 -3.79
CA LEU A 39 -13.19 -20.26 -4.02
C LEU A 39 -13.51 -20.16 -5.52
N PHE A 40 -12.50 -19.92 -6.35
CA PHE A 40 -12.64 -19.82 -7.82
C PHE A 40 -12.16 -21.09 -8.54
N GLY A 41 -11.14 -21.77 -7.99
CA GLY A 41 -10.37 -22.81 -8.68
C GLY A 41 -9.01 -22.29 -9.10
N PHE A 42 -8.00 -23.18 -9.14
CA PHE A 42 -6.58 -22.79 -9.31
C PHE A 42 -6.34 -21.97 -10.59
N GLU A 43 -6.85 -22.42 -11.74
CA GLU A 43 -6.68 -21.74 -13.02
C GLU A 43 -7.27 -20.32 -13.01
N ASP A 44 -8.53 -20.18 -12.55
CA ASP A 44 -9.20 -18.89 -12.45
C ASP A 44 -8.53 -17.96 -11.44
N ALA A 45 -8.01 -18.49 -10.33
CA ALA A 45 -7.24 -17.73 -9.37
C ALA A 45 -5.94 -17.20 -9.99
N VAL A 46 -5.18 -18.02 -10.71
CA VAL A 46 -3.95 -17.60 -11.43
C VAL A 46 -4.27 -16.53 -12.49
N ASN A 47 -5.31 -16.74 -13.29
CA ASN A 47 -5.72 -15.80 -14.34
C ASN A 47 -6.15 -14.46 -13.74
N THR A 48 -7.00 -14.50 -12.71
CA THR A 48 -7.47 -13.29 -12.02
C THR A 48 -6.32 -12.56 -11.34
N HIS A 49 -5.38 -13.29 -10.70
CA HIS A 49 -4.19 -12.70 -10.09
C HIS A 49 -3.34 -11.96 -11.13
N THR A 50 -3.10 -12.59 -12.28
CA THR A 50 -2.29 -12.04 -13.37
C THR A 50 -2.95 -10.80 -13.98
N ILE A 51 -4.26 -10.84 -14.23
CA ILE A 51 -5.03 -9.70 -14.74
C ILE A 51 -5.01 -8.55 -13.73
N ALA A 52 -5.21 -8.83 -12.44
CA ALA A 52 -5.17 -7.82 -11.39
C ALA A 52 -3.78 -7.17 -11.28
N ALA A 53 -2.71 -7.94 -11.41
CA ALA A 53 -1.34 -7.44 -11.41
C ALA A 53 -1.11 -6.47 -12.58
N TRP A 54 -1.46 -6.87 -13.81
CA TRP A 54 -1.33 -5.98 -14.98
C TRP A 54 -2.24 -4.75 -14.90
N THR A 55 -3.44 -4.90 -14.35
CA THR A 55 -4.35 -3.76 -14.10
C THR A 55 -3.73 -2.78 -13.11
N LEU A 56 -3.06 -3.28 -12.07
CA LEU A 56 -2.33 -2.45 -11.10
C LEU A 56 -1.15 -1.71 -11.75
N VAL A 57 -0.39 -2.35 -12.63
CA VAL A 57 0.65 -1.67 -13.43
C VAL A 57 0.03 -0.55 -14.26
N GLY A 58 -1.08 -0.81 -14.96
CA GLY A 58 -1.81 0.20 -15.72
C GLY A 58 -2.24 1.39 -14.87
N LEU A 59 -2.84 1.12 -13.70
CA LEU A 59 -3.22 2.14 -12.73
C LEU A 59 -2.02 2.99 -12.29
N TRP A 60 -0.87 2.37 -12.06
CA TRP A 60 0.36 3.05 -11.68
C TRP A 60 0.90 3.98 -12.76
N VAL A 61 0.80 3.61 -14.04
CA VAL A 61 1.19 4.52 -15.13
C VAL A 61 0.39 5.82 -15.06
N PHE A 62 -0.94 5.74 -14.85
CA PHE A 62 -1.78 6.93 -14.68
C PHE A 62 -1.46 7.70 -13.41
N ALA A 63 -1.24 7.00 -12.29
CA ALA A 63 -0.92 7.62 -11.01
C ALA A 63 0.41 8.37 -11.07
N ILE A 64 1.46 7.74 -11.61
CA ILE A 64 2.78 8.33 -11.80
C ILE A 64 2.68 9.58 -12.66
N PHE A 65 2.02 9.49 -13.83
CA PHE A 65 1.80 10.63 -14.71
C PHE A 65 1.09 11.79 -13.99
N TRP A 66 0.02 11.50 -13.25
CA TRP A 66 -0.73 12.49 -12.50
C TRP A 66 0.10 13.14 -11.39
N HIS A 67 0.83 12.36 -10.59
CA HIS A 67 1.69 12.88 -9.53
C HIS A 67 2.80 13.77 -10.07
N PHE A 68 3.39 13.42 -11.21
CA PHE A 68 4.40 14.25 -11.87
C PHE A 68 3.81 15.56 -12.40
N THR A 69 2.69 15.50 -13.12
CA THR A 69 2.07 16.70 -13.73
C THR A 69 1.46 17.66 -12.70
N THR A 70 0.99 17.16 -11.56
CA THR A 70 0.40 17.99 -10.49
C THR A 70 1.40 18.44 -9.43
N GLY A 71 2.60 17.82 -9.37
CA GLY A 71 3.60 18.09 -8.35
C GLY A 71 3.29 17.49 -6.97
N GLU A 72 2.24 16.68 -6.84
CA GLU A 72 1.83 16.03 -5.59
C GLU A 72 2.88 15.05 -5.06
N TRP A 73 3.80 14.57 -5.91
CA TRP A 73 4.94 13.73 -5.51
C TRP A 73 5.78 14.36 -4.37
N LYS A 74 5.83 15.70 -4.29
CA LYS A 74 6.58 16.44 -3.25
C LYS A 74 6.10 16.14 -1.84
N GLN A 75 4.86 15.67 -1.67
CA GLN A 75 4.29 15.34 -0.36
C GLN A 75 4.82 14.01 0.20
N TYR A 76 5.39 13.17 -0.65
CA TYR A 76 5.94 11.86 -0.30
C TYR A 76 7.44 11.93 0.04
N ILE A 77 8.06 13.11 0.01
CA ILE A 77 9.47 13.28 0.40
C ILE A 77 9.61 12.92 1.90
N PRO A 78 10.41 11.89 2.23
CA PRO A 78 10.52 11.40 3.60
C PRO A 78 11.25 12.41 4.49
N THR A 79 10.94 12.40 5.78
CA THR A 79 11.67 13.14 6.82
C THR A 79 11.74 12.29 8.08
N LEU A 80 12.90 12.30 8.75
CA LEU A 80 13.10 11.59 10.02
C LEU A 80 12.68 12.43 11.23
N GLN A 81 12.31 13.69 11.03
CA GLN A 81 11.90 14.58 12.12
C GLN A 81 10.60 14.09 12.78
N LYS A 82 10.62 13.95 14.11
CA LYS A 82 9.48 13.53 14.96
C LYS A 82 8.99 12.08 14.78
N VAL A 83 9.79 11.22 14.15
CA VAL A 83 9.46 9.78 14.02
C VAL A 83 9.39 9.11 15.38
N ASP A 84 10.34 9.40 16.26
CA ASP A 84 10.41 8.89 17.63
C ASP A 84 9.22 9.32 18.48
N ALA A 85 8.80 10.58 18.36
CA ALA A 85 7.62 11.12 19.01
C ALA A 85 6.34 10.45 18.49
N MET A 86 6.26 10.17 17.19
CA MET A 86 5.12 9.49 16.57
C MET A 86 5.04 8.02 17.00
N PHE A 87 6.17 7.32 17.05
CA PHE A 87 6.24 5.95 17.52
C PHE A 87 5.77 5.84 18.98
N LYS A 88 6.28 6.70 19.87
CA LYS A 88 5.83 6.78 21.27
C LYS A 88 4.35 7.10 21.39
N TYR A 89 3.83 7.99 20.54
CA TYR A 89 2.42 8.35 20.52
C TYR A 89 1.51 7.15 20.20
N TYR A 90 1.79 6.41 19.13
CA TYR A 90 0.98 5.23 18.78
C TYR A 90 1.14 4.07 19.77
N LEU A 91 2.30 3.97 20.43
CA LEU A 91 2.57 2.88 21.36
C LEU A 91 1.93 3.09 22.74
N THR A 92 1.93 4.33 23.26
CA THR A 92 1.40 4.64 24.60
C THR A 92 0.57 5.92 24.65
N GLY A 93 0.88 6.93 23.84
CA GLY A 93 0.23 8.24 23.84
C GLY A 93 -1.27 8.24 23.49
N ILE A 94 -1.72 7.33 22.62
CA ILE A 94 -3.14 7.16 22.28
C ILE A 94 -3.97 6.80 23.51
N PHE A 95 -3.45 5.90 24.34
CA PHE A 95 -4.16 5.44 25.55
C PHE A 95 -4.16 6.50 26.66
N THR A 96 -3.19 7.42 26.64
CA THR A 96 -3.06 8.50 27.64
C THR A 96 -3.64 9.84 27.20
N HIS A 97 -4.35 9.90 26.06
CA HIS A 97 -4.93 11.12 25.50
C HIS A 97 -3.89 12.24 25.28
N ALA A 98 -2.64 11.86 24.96
CA ALA A 98 -1.61 12.84 24.62
C ALA A 98 -2.03 13.64 23.37
N PRO A 99 -1.61 14.91 23.22
CA PRO A 99 -1.84 15.66 21.99
C PRO A 99 -1.08 15.01 20.83
N HIS A 100 -1.74 14.84 19.68
CA HIS A 100 -1.12 14.24 18.50
C HIS A 100 0.11 15.09 18.06
N PRO A 101 1.33 14.52 17.96
CA PRO A 101 2.57 15.28 17.79
C PRO A 101 2.75 15.93 16.41
N PHE A 102 1.78 15.69 15.51
CA PHE A 102 1.74 16.20 14.15
C PHE A 102 0.33 16.70 13.80
N LYS A 103 0.22 17.92 13.25
CA LYS A 103 -1.03 18.45 12.71
C LYS A 103 -1.01 18.31 11.19
N ALA A 104 -2.00 17.61 10.63
CA ALA A 104 -2.18 17.52 9.19
C ALA A 104 -2.53 18.90 8.63
N THR A 105 -1.93 19.24 7.49
CA THR A 105 -2.29 20.45 6.73
C THR A 105 -2.35 20.08 5.25
N THR A 106 -2.95 20.94 4.43
CA THR A 106 -2.99 20.77 2.97
C THR A 106 -1.60 20.59 2.34
N LEU A 107 -0.54 21.13 2.96
CA LEU A 107 0.86 20.98 2.54
C LEU A 107 1.58 19.79 3.18
N LYS A 108 1.03 19.22 4.26
CA LYS A 108 1.61 18.13 5.06
C LYS A 108 0.52 17.12 5.42
N LYS A 109 0.08 16.35 4.41
CA LYS A 109 -1.01 15.37 4.54
C LYS A 109 -0.65 14.16 5.39
N HIS A 110 0.60 13.69 5.28
CA HIS A 110 1.04 12.46 5.95
C HIS A 110 1.91 12.74 7.16
N ASN A 111 1.63 12.01 8.25
CA ASN A 111 2.46 12.02 9.45
C ASN A 111 3.82 11.30 9.19
N PRO A 112 4.87 11.55 9.99
CA PRO A 112 6.19 10.96 9.75
C PRO A 112 6.22 9.43 9.76
N LEU A 113 5.39 8.77 10.58
CA LEU A 113 5.32 7.31 10.62
C LEU A 113 4.65 6.74 9.36
N GLN A 114 3.58 7.37 8.87
CA GLN A 114 2.94 7.03 7.60
C GLN A 114 3.93 7.19 6.43
N ARG A 115 4.72 8.27 6.40
CA ARG A 115 5.76 8.47 5.37
C ARG A 115 6.81 7.36 5.40
N LEU A 116 7.26 6.94 6.58
CA LEU A 116 8.19 5.82 6.71
C LEU A 116 7.56 4.48 6.33
N ALA A 117 6.29 4.25 6.66
CA ALA A 117 5.57 3.06 6.23
C ALA A 117 5.46 3.01 4.69
N TYR A 118 5.11 4.12 4.04
CA TYR A 118 5.10 4.22 2.57
C TYR A 118 6.48 4.05 1.97
N LEU A 119 7.52 4.59 2.60
CA LEU A 119 8.90 4.37 2.17
C LEU A 119 9.28 2.89 2.27
N GLY A 120 8.88 2.21 3.35
CA GLY A 120 9.12 0.77 3.53
C GLY A 120 8.40 -0.08 2.48
N VAL A 121 7.14 0.26 2.18
CA VAL A 121 6.41 -0.35 1.06
C VAL A 121 7.17 -0.14 -0.24
N MET A 122 7.66 1.07 -0.52
CA MET A 122 8.28 1.38 -1.79
C MET A 122 9.72 0.85 -1.95
N LEU A 123 10.48 0.73 -0.88
CA LEU A 123 11.88 0.29 -0.93
C LEU A 123 12.08 -1.20 -0.70
N PHE A 124 11.17 -1.86 0.01
CA PHE A 124 11.32 -3.27 0.36
C PHE A 124 10.20 -4.13 -0.23
N ILE A 125 8.95 -3.86 0.16
CA ILE A 125 7.82 -4.74 -0.21
C ILE A 125 7.58 -4.70 -1.72
N GLY A 126 7.52 -3.50 -2.30
CA GLY A 126 7.27 -3.25 -3.71
C GLY A 126 8.32 -3.90 -4.61
N PRO A 127 9.62 -3.60 -4.44
CA PRO A 127 10.66 -4.24 -5.24
C PRO A 127 10.63 -5.76 -5.10
N LEU A 128 10.54 -6.28 -3.87
CA LEU A 128 10.54 -7.73 -3.66
C LEU A 128 9.34 -8.42 -4.33
N ILE A 129 8.12 -7.91 -4.13
CA ILE A 129 6.90 -8.53 -4.67
C ILE A 129 6.86 -8.43 -6.19
N TRP A 130 7.26 -7.28 -6.76
CA TRP A 130 7.22 -7.10 -8.20
C TRP A 130 8.32 -7.88 -8.90
N PHE A 131 9.59 -7.81 -8.45
CA PHE A 131 10.65 -8.57 -9.11
C PHE A 131 10.34 -10.07 -9.11
N THR A 132 9.94 -10.62 -7.96
CA THR A 132 9.55 -12.04 -7.87
C THR A 132 8.29 -12.36 -8.68
N GLY A 133 7.30 -11.45 -8.72
CA GLY A 133 6.08 -11.62 -9.52
C GLY A 133 6.35 -11.59 -11.03
N TRP A 134 7.23 -10.71 -11.49
CA TRP A 134 7.69 -10.67 -12.89
C TRP A 134 8.41 -11.96 -13.27
N PHE A 135 9.26 -12.46 -12.38
CA PHE A 135 9.92 -13.75 -12.56
C PHE A 135 8.91 -14.90 -12.71
N TYR A 136 7.82 -14.89 -11.94
CA TYR A 136 6.72 -15.84 -12.12
C TYR A 136 6.01 -15.71 -13.48
N ILE A 137 5.62 -14.49 -13.86
CA ILE A 137 4.88 -14.23 -15.11
C ILE A 137 5.70 -14.68 -16.34
N PHE A 138 7.01 -14.50 -16.30
CA PHE A 138 7.90 -14.85 -17.41
C PHE A 138 8.63 -16.18 -17.24
N TYR A 139 8.14 -17.06 -16.35
CA TYR A 139 8.79 -18.34 -16.07
C TYR A 139 8.98 -19.20 -17.33
N ASP A 140 8.05 -19.15 -18.29
CA ASP A 140 8.13 -19.86 -19.56
C ASP A 140 9.31 -19.40 -20.45
N LYS A 141 9.86 -18.21 -20.21
CA LYS A 141 11.00 -17.64 -20.95
C LYS A 141 12.35 -17.81 -20.26
N TRP A 142 12.39 -18.37 -19.06
CA TRP A 142 13.64 -18.43 -18.29
C TRP A 142 14.74 -19.21 -18.99
N THR A 143 14.43 -20.37 -19.56
CA THR A 143 15.42 -21.21 -20.25
C THR A 143 15.99 -20.49 -21.48
N ASP A 144 15.14 -19.82 -22.27
CA ASP A 144 15.58 -19.07 -23.45
C ASP A 144 16.49 -17.89 -23.09
N TRP A 145 16.26 -17.27 -21.94
CA TRP A 145 17.06 -16.16 -21.41
C TRP A 145 18.24 -16.61 -20.54
N GLY A 146 18.35 -17.91 -20.24
CA GLY A 146 19.36 -18.49 -19.37
C GLY A 146 19.26 -18.05 -17.90
N TRP A 147 18.07 -17.78 -17.38
CA TRP A 147 17.87 -17.45 -15.95
C TRP A 147 17.77 -18.67 -15.04
N ASP A 148 17.37 -19.81 -15.60
CA ASP A 148 17.20 -21.09 -14.91
C ASP A 148 18.49 -21.63 -14.25
N GLN A 149 19.66 -21.22 -14.76
CA GLN A 149 20.98 -21.49 -14.14
C GLN A 149 21.29 -20.64 -12.90
N TYR A 150 20.64 -19.50 -12.71
CA TYR A 150 20.91 -18.56 -11.60
C TYR A 150 19.78 -18.49 -10.58
N LEU A 151 18.55 -18.81 -11.00
CA LEU A 151 17.34 -18.66 -10.20
C LEU A 151 16.60 -19.99 -10.09
N SER A 152 16.14 -20.30 -8.89
CA SER A 152 15.20 -21.40 -8.64
C SER A 152 13.79 -20.85 -8.49
N LEU A 153 12.82 -21.53 -9.10
CA LEU A 153 11.40 -21.23 -8.92
C LEU A 153 11.01 -21.30 -7.44
N GLU A 154 11.59 -22.21 -6.66
CA GLU A 154 11.35 -22.34 -5.22
C GLU A 154 11.72 -21.05 -4.47
N TRP A 155 12.89 -20.46 -4.78
CA TRP A 155 13.32 -19.21 -4.13
C TRP A 155 12.45 -18.03 -4.55
N VAL A 156 12.10 -17.94 -5.84
CA VAL A 156 11.17 -16.91 -6.32
C VAL A 156 9.82 -17.03 -5.61
N ALA A 157 9.29 -18.24 -5.50
CA ALA A 157 8.05 -18.53 -4.78
C ALA A 157 8.11 -18.12 -3.32
N PHE A 158 9.18 -18.52 -2.63
CA PHE A 158 9.40 -18.19 -1.22
C PHE A 158 9.43 -16.67 -1.00
N PHE A 159 10.25 -15.94 -1.76
CA PHE A 159 10.37 -14.49 -1.58
C PHE A 159 9.11 -13.73 -2.02
N HIS A 160 8.39 -14.19 -3.04
CA HIS A 160 7.10 -13.62 -3.42
C HIS A 160 6.08 -13.78 -2.28
N THR A 161 6.04 -14.97 -1.66
CA THR A 161 5.17 -15.26 -0.52
C THR A 161 5.52 -14.39 0.68
N VAL A 162 6.82 -14.25 1.02
CA VAL A 162 7.29 -13.36 2.09
C VAL A 162 6.82 -11.92 1.83
N ALA A 163 6.99 -11.42 0.61
CA ALA A 163 6.55 -10.07 0.25
C ALA A 163 5.02 -9.91 0.34
N ALA A 164 4.25 -10.93 -0.06
CA ALA A 164 2.80 -10.94 0.07
C ALA A 164 2.35 -10.86 1.54
N PHE A 165 3.00 -11.60 2.45
CA PHE A 165 2.73 -11.50 3.88
C PHE A 165 3.13 -10.13 4.46
N MET A 166 4.25 -9.53 4.00
CA MET A 166 4.59 -8.16 4.39
C MET A 166 3.53 -7.16 3.93
N MET A 167 2.99 -7.31 2.72
CA MET A 167 1.89 -6.48 2.21
C MET A 167 0.60 -6.69 3.00
N LEU A 168 0.29 -7.93 3.39
CA LEU A 168 -0.87 -8.24 4.24
C LEU A 168 -0.74 -7.56 5.62
N LEU A 169 0.42 -7.66 6.26
CA LEU A 169 0.69 -6.99 7.54
C LEU A 169 0.57 -5.47 7.41
N PHE A 170 1.11 -4.90 6.32
CA PHE A 170 0.94 -3.49 6.02
C PHE A 170 -0.54 -3.12 5.89
N LEU A 171 -1.34 -3.89 5.15
CA LEU A 171 -2.79 -3.65 4.98
C LEU A 171 -3.52 -3.68 6.32
N ILE A 172 -3.28 -4.69 7.16
CA ILE A 172 -3.90 -4.81 8.49
C ILE A 172 -3.55 -3.60 9.36
N ALA A 173 -2.25 -3.28 9.46
CA ALA A 173 -1.78 -2.14 10.24
C ALA A 173 -2.32 -0.81 9.69
N HIS A 174 -2.37 -0.66 8.38
CA HIS A 174 -2.90 0.52 7.71
C HIS A 174 -4.37 0.74 8.06
N VAL A 175 -5.21 -0.29 7.91
CA VAL A 175 -6.65 -0.24 8.24
C VAL A 175 -6.84 0.08 9.73
N TYR A 176 -6.09 -0.58 10.62
CA TYR A 176 -6.13 -0.27 12.05
C TYR A 176 -5.79 1.19 12.34
N LEU A 177 -4.72 1.72 11.78
CA LEU A 177 -4.31 3.12 11.99
C LEU A 177 -5.32 4.11 11.42
N THR A 178 -6.11 3.76 10.40
CA THR A 178 -7.21 4.61 9.93
C THR A 178 -8.31 4.79 10.98
N THR A 179 -8.41 3.88 11.95
CA THR A 179 -9.37 3.97 13.05
C THR A 179 -8.87 4.78 14.25
N ALA A 180 -7.60 5.19 14.25
CA ALA A 180 -6.95 5.89 15.35
C ALA A 180 -7.05 7.44 15.25
N GLY A 181 -8.07 7.96 14.57
CA GLY A 181 -8.34 9.39 14.49
C GLY A 181 -9.24 9.90 15.62
N HIS A 182 -9.69 11.15 15.52
CA HIS A 182 -10.61 11.77 16.51
C HIS A 182 -11.91 10.97 16.68
N THR A 183 -12.35 10.30 15.62
CA THR A 183 -13.36 9.24 15.66
C THR A 183 -12.87 8.04 14.85
N VAL A 184 -13.42 6.85 15.12
CA VAL A 184 -13.08 5.58 14.45
C VAL A 184 -13.20 5.66 12.92
N THR A 185 -14.06 6.55 12.40
CA THR A 185 -14.31 6.67 10.95
C THR A 185 -13.77 7.97 10.35
N SER A 186 -13.14 8.84 11.14
CA SER A 186 -12.69 10.17 10.70
C SER A 186 -11.77 10.12 9.48
N HIS A 187 -10.69 9.33 9.52
CA HIS A 187 -9.76 9.20 8.39
C HIS A 187 -10.39 8.49 7.18
N ILE A 188 -11.25 7.49 7.41
CA ILE A 188 -11.97 6.79 6.34
C ILE A 188 -12.90 7.77 5.61
N LYS A 189 -13.66 8.58 6.35
CA LYS A 189 -14.53 9.62 5.82
C LYS A 189 -13.74 10.67 5.03
N ALA A 190 -12.56 11.05 5.51
CA ALA A 190 -11.67 11.94 4.76
C ALA A 190 -11.21 11.33 3.43
N MET A 191 -10.89 10.03 3.39
CA MET A 191 -10.52 9.33 2.15
C MET A 191 -11.68 9.06 1.20
N ILE A 192 -12.93 9.13 1.66
CA ILE A 192 -14.12 9.04 0.80
C ILE A 192 -14.50 10.42 0.27
N THR A 193 -14.60 11.41 1.15
CA THR A 193 -15.14 12.75 0.84
C THR A 193 -14.08 13.73 0.34
N GLY A 194 -12.82 13.53 0.72
CA GLY A 194 -11.71 14.47 0.50
C GLY A 194 -11.55 15.54 1.58
N TRP A 195 -12.47 15.62 2.53
CA TRP A 195 -12.49 16.64 3.57
C TRP A 195 -12.03 16.08 4.91
N GLU A 196 -11.03 16.72 5.51
CA GLU A 196 -10.56 16.43 6.85
C GLU A 196 -11.14 17.46 7.84
N GLU A 197 -11.70 16.98 8.94
CA GLU A 197 -12.20 17.81 10.03
C GLU A 197 -11.04 18.05 11.00
N VAL A 198 -10.69 19.31 11.22
CA VAL A 198 -9.58 19.75 12.08
C VAL A 198 -10.12 20.62 13.21
N ASP A 199 -9.60 20.42 14.42
CA ASP A 199 -9.89 21.23 15.60
C ASP A 199 -8.92 22.42 15.74
#